data_AF-A0A6G9KE80-F1
#
_entry.id   AF-A0A6G9KE80-F1
#
_cell.length_a   1.000
_cell.length_b   1.000
_cell.length_c   1.000
_cell.angle_alpha   90.00
_cell.angle_beta   90.00
_cell.angle_gamma   90.00
#
_symmetry.space_group_name_H-M   'P 1'
#
loop_
_entity.id
_entity.type
_entity.pdbx_description
1 polymer ?
#
loop_
_entity_poly.entity_id
_entity_poly.type
_entity_poly.pdbx_seq_one_letter_code
_entity_poly.pdbx_strand_id
1 'polypeptide(L)'
;LGGTLKKRNRTKEDLEKETEIEAMIALSLGFPIDELLEEEKKAGVVSELGGKQQNDYIVVRNHILARWRGNVQVWLSKGQIKETVSGDYEHLISSAYDFLLYNGYINFGVAPSFVA
;
A
#
# COMPACT_ATOMS: atom_id res chain seq x y z
N LEU A 1 -28.70 -9.76 -3.38
CA LEU A 1 -28.04 -10.93 -4.00
C LEU A 1 -26.55 -10.85 -3.64
N GLY A 2 -26.19 -11.32 -2.45
CA GLY A 2 -24.82 -11.26 -1.93
C GLY A 2 -24.06 -12.50 -2.34
N GLY A 3 -23.31 -12.41 -3.43
CA GLY A 3 -22.31 -13.43 -3.77
C GLY A 3 -21.11 -13.23 -2.87
N THR A 4 -20.86 -14.16 -1.95
CA THR A 4 -19.59 -14.28 -1.25
C THR A 4 -18.50 -14.37 -2.33
N LEU A 5 -17.67 -13.33 -2.45
CA LEU A 5 -16.51 -13.32 -3.35
C LEU A 5 -15.61 -14.48 -2.94
N LYS A 6 -15.76 -15.61 -3.64
CA LYS A 6 -14.90 -16.77 -3.49
C LYS A 6 -13.47 -16.27 -3.66
N LYS A 7 -12.61 -16.39 -2.62
CA LYS A 7 -11.17 -16.15 -2.75
C LYS A 7 -10.69 -17.03 -3.91
N ARG A 8 -10.48 -16.42 -5.07
CA ARG A 8 -9.92 -17.09 -6.23
C ARG A 8 -8.51 -17.50 -5.82
N ASN A 9 -8.20 -18.80 -5.87
CA ASN A 9 -6.84 -19.27 -5.65
C ASN A 9 -5.98 -18.69 -6.79
N ARG A 10 -5.13 -17.73 -6.44
CA ARG A 10 -4.22 -17.06 -7.37
C ARG A 10 -2.94 -17.86 -7.49
N THR A 11 -2.41 -17.98 -8.69
CA THR A 11 -1.10 -18.60 -8.91
C THR A 11 0.01 -17.66 -8.44
N LYS A 12 1.24 -18.18 -8.32
CA LYS A 12 2.42 -17.35 -8.06
C LYS A 12 2.63 -16.30 -9.17
N GLU A 13 2.41 -16.69 -10.42
CA GLU A 13 2.50 -15.80 -11.58
C GLU A 13 1.45 -14.69 -11.54
N ASP A 14 0.22 -14.98 -11.07
CA ASP A 14 -0.82 -13.98 -10.87
C ASP A 14 -0.43 -12.97 -9.76
N LEU A 15 0.32 -13.41 -8.75
CA LEU A 15 0.83 -12.55 -7.67
C LEU A 15 1.96 -11.65 -8.16
N GLU A 16 2.89 -12.20 -8.93
CA GLU A 16 3.99 -11.44 -9.53
C GLU A 16 3.47 -10.36 -10.48
N LYS A 17 2.52 -10.70 -11.37
CA LYS A 17 1.90 -9.73 -12.28
C LYS A 17 1.17 -8.61 -11.56
N GLU A 18 0.41 -8.91 -10.51
CA GLU A 18 -0.24 -7.85 -9.73
C GLU A 18 0.79 -6.97 -9.01
N THR A 19 1.85 -7.56 -8.46
CA THR A 19 2.94 -6.80 -7.82
C THR A 19 3.64 -5.87 -8.83
N GLU A 20 3.86 -6.34 -10.06
CA GLU A 20 4.40 -5.53 -11.17
C GLU A 20 3.46 -4.36 -11.51
N ILE A 21 2.16 -4.60 -11.62
CA ILE A 21 1.17 -3.54 -11.87
C ILE A 21 1.17 -2.50 -10.75
N GLU A 22 1.20 -2.94 -9.49
CA GLU A 22 1.25 -2.04 -8.32
C GLU A 22 2.51 -1.17 -8.33
N ALA A 23 3.66 -1.75 -8.66
CA ALA A 23 4.92 -1.02 -8.81
C ALA A 23 4.84 0.02 -9.94
N MET A 24 4.26 -0.33 -11.09
CA MET A 24 4.08 0.61 -12.21
C MET A 24 3.12 1.75 -11.87
N ILE A 25 2.05 1.48 -11.11
CA ILE A 25 1.15 2.53 -10.61
C ILE A 25 1.91 3.45 -9.65
N ALA A 26 2.66 2.91 -8.68
CA ALA A 26 3.46 3.72 -7.77
C ALA A 26 4.49 4.59 -8.50
N LEU A 27 5.17 4.03 -9.50
CA LEU A 27 6.10 4.77 -10.36
C LEU A 27 5.41 5.95 -11.05
N SER A 28 4.22 5.75 -11.59
CA SER A 28 3.43 6.83 -12.22
C SER A 28 3.03 7.96 -11.26
N LEU A 29 3.05 7.69 -9.95
CA LEU A 29 2.77 8.66 -8.88
C LEU A 29 4.05 9.31 -8.33
N GLY A 30 5.22 9.02 -8.92
CA GLY A 30 6.51 9.56 -8.51
C GLY A 30 7.23 8.77 -7.42
N PHE A 31 6.78 7.54 -7.12
CA PHE A 31 7.44 6.68 -6.15
C PHE A 31 8.37 5.68 -6.85
N PRO A 32 9.69 5.70 -6.60
CA PRO A 32 10.63 4.76 -7.20
C PRO A 32 10.36 3.33 -6.73
N ILE A 33 10.57 2.34 -7.60
CA ILE A 33 10.16 0.94 -7.35
C ILE A 33 11.18 0.12 -6.55
N ASP A 34 12.39 0.62 -6.39
CA ASP A 34 13.54 -0.06 -5.81
C ASP A 34 14.31 0.78 -4.76
N GLU A 35 13.85 2.00 -4.49
CA GLU A 35 14.42 2.87 -3.46
C GLU A 35 13.34 3.63 -2.66
N LEU A 36 13.78 4.25 -1.57
CA LEU A 36 12.98 5.17 -0.77
C LEU A 36 13.17 6.60 -1.27
N LEU A 37 12.10 7.40 -1.21
CA LEU A 37 12.20 8.85 -1.33
C LEU A 37 13.04 9.44 -0.18
N GLU A 38 13.59 10.64 -0.36
CA GLU A 38 14.33 11.33 0.70
C GLU A 38 13.43 11.66 1.90
N GLU A 39 12.17 11.98 1.65
CA GLU A 39 11.16 12.23 2.68
C GLU A 39 10.86 10.96 3.49
N GLU A 40 10.86 9.79 2.85
CA GLU A 40 10.67 8.49 3.50
C GLU A 40 11.87 8.14 4.40
N LYS A 41 13.10 8.36 3.89
CA LYS A 41 14.32 8.18 4.68
C LYS A 41 14.33 9.11 5.89
N LYS A 42 13.97 10.38 5.70
CA LYS A 42 13.91 11.39 6.77
C LYS A 42 12.82 11.08 7.81
N ALA A 43 11.71 10.51 7.38
CA ALA A 43 10.63 10.08 8.28
C ALA A 43 10.95 8.80 9.05
N GLY A 44 12.04 8.08 8.71
CA GLY A 44 12.44 6.86 9.40
C GLY A 44 11.44 5.72 9.22
N VAL A 45 10.86 5.60 8.03
CA VAL A 45 9.79 4.62 7.74
C VAL A 45 10.22 3.16 7.92
N VAL A 46 11.53 2.90 7.92
CA VAL A 46 12.18 1.62 8.22
C VAL A 46 13.33 1.82 9.21
N SER A 47 13.65 0.79 9.97
CA SER A 47 14.76 0.82 10.94
C SER A 47 16.14 0.66 10.29
N GLU A 48 16.22 0.03 9.12
CA GLU A 48 17.49 -0.20 8.40
C GLU A 48 17.33 0.09 6.90
N LEU A 49 18.29 0.83 6.34
CA LEU A 49 18.34 1.16 4.92
C LEU A 49 19.12 0.11 4.13
N GLY A 50 18.71 -0.14 2.88
CA GLY A 50 19.39 -1.05 1.96
C GLY A 50 19.18 -2.54 2.24
N GLY A 51 18.34 -2.90 3.21
CA GLY A 51 18.05 -4.27 3.60
C GLY A 51 16.68 -4.79 3.16
N LYS A 52 16.35 -6.02 3.58
CA LYS A 52 15.06 -6.67 3.28
C LYS A 52 13.86 -5.84 3.74
N GLN A 53 13.95 -5.20 4.91
CA GLN A 53 12.87 -4.39 5.45
C GLN A 53 12.51 -3.22 4.53
N GLN A 54 13.50 -2.58 3.91
CA GLN A 54 13.28 -1.52 2.92
C GLN A 54 12.52 -2.06 1.70
N ASN A 55 12.93 -3.21 1.17
CA ASN A 55 12.27 -3.82 0.02
C ASN A 55 10.83 -4.21 0.35
N ASP A 56 10.60 -4.83 1.52
CA ASP A 56 9.26 -5.18 1.98
C ASP A 56 8.39 -3.93 2.16
N TYR A 57 8.95 -2.83 2.69
CA TYR A 57 8.26 -1.55 2.85
C TYR A 57 7.85 -0.98 1.49
N ILE A 58 8.75 -0.99 0.50
CA ILE A 58 8.48 -0.49 -0.86
C ILE A 58 7.31 -1.25 -1.49
N VAL A 59 7.29 -2.58 -1.35
CA VAL A 59 6.18 -3.42 -1.85
C VAL A 59 4.86 -3.04 -1.16
N VAL A 60 4.85 -2.90 0.18
CA VAL A 60 3.65 -2.51 0.93
C VAL A 60 3.17 -1.10 0.56
N ARG A 61 4.08 -0.13 0.43
CA ARG A 61 3.76 1.24 0.00
C ARG A 61 3.13 1.25 -1.39
N ASN A 62 3.72 0.52 -2.34
CA ASN A 62 3.21 0.42 -3.71
C ASN A 62 1.81 -0.20 -3.72
N HIS A 63 1.58 -1.24 -2.93
CA HIS A 63 0.28 -1.86 -2.76
C HIS A 63 -0.78 -0.87 -2.25
N ILE A 64 -0.47 -0.07 -1.22
CA ILE A 64 -1.38 0.94 -0.67
C ILE A 64 -1.73 2.01 -1.71
N LEU A 65 -0.72 2.54 -2.40
CA LEU A 65 -0.90 3.54 -3.47
C LEU A 65 -1.80 3.01 -4.58
N ALA A 66 -1.52 1.81 -5.09
CA ALA A 66 -2.32 1.18 -6.13
C ALA A 66 -3.75 0.93 -5.67
N ARG A 67 -3.94 0.49 -4.42
CA ARG A 67 -5.27 0.23 -3.87
C ARG A 67 -6.11 1.49 -3.76
N TRP A 68 -5.53 2.59 -3.28
CA TRP A 68 -6.22 3.88 -3.22
C TRP A 68 -6.51 4.40 -4.63
N ARG A 69 -5.55 4.28 -5.55
CA ARG A 69 -5.70 4.78 -6.92
C ARG A 69 -6.76 4.03 -7.72
N GLY A 70 -7.05 2.78 -7.37
CA GLY A 70 -8.14 1.99 -7.92
C GLY A 70 -9.54 2.54 -7.59
N ASN A 71 -9.71 3.32 -6.52
CA ASN A 71 -10.94 4.05 -6.23
C ASN A 71 -10.71 5.26 -5.32
N VAL A 72 -10.29 6.38 -5.92
CA VAL A 72 -9.99 7.63 -5.20
C VAL A 72 -11.20 8.32 -4.58
N GLN A 73 -12.42 7.87 -4.88
CA GLN A 73 -13.66 8.44 -4.36
C GLN A 73 -14.03 7.89 -2.98
N VAL A 74 -13.31 6.87 -2.50
CA VAL A 74 -13.61 6.18 -1.23
C VAL A 74 -12.39 6.23 -0.33
N TRP A 75 -12.63 6.52 0.95
CA TRP A 75 -11.58 6.45 1.97
C TRP A 75 -11.02 5.02 2.07
N LEU A 76 -9.73 4.88 1.83
CA LEU A 76 -9.00 3.63 2.05
C LEU A 76 -8.55 3.57 3.51
N SER A 77 -9.05 2.61 4.28
CA SER A 77 -8.66 2.39 5.68
C SER A 77 -7.48 1.41 5.82
N LYS A 78 -6.73 1.51 6.93
CA LYS A 78 -5.71 0.50 7.30
C LYS A 78 -6.31 -0.91 7.35
N GLY A 79 -7.55 -1.06 7.83
CA GLY A 79 -8.24 -2.35 7.90
C GLY A 79 -8.35 -3.04 6.54
N GLN A 80 -8.73 -2.29 5.50
CA GLN A 80 -8.84 -2.82 4.14
C GLN A 80 -7.49 -3.28 3.56
N ILE A 81 -6.38 -2.68 3.98
CA ILE A 81 -5.03 -3.13 3.58
C ILE A 81 -4.63 -4.41 4.30
N LYS A 82 -5.01 -4.57 5.57
CA LYS A 82 -4.75 -5.80 6.35
C LYS A 82 -5.51 -7.01 5.82
N GLU A 83 -6.56 -6.81 5.02
CA GLU A 83 -7.28 -7.89 4.35
C GLU A 83 -6.50 -8.51 3.18
N THR A 84 -5.53 -7.77 2.62
CA THR A 84 -4.78 -8.15 1.41
C THR A 84 -3.29 -8.41 1.65
N VAL A 85 -2.74 -8.00 2.79
CA VAL A 85 -1.32 -8.17 3.16
C VAL A 85 -1.21 -9.08 4.39
N SER A 86 -0.17 -9.94 4.45
CA SER A 86 0.08 -10.79 5.64
C SER A 86 0.26 -9.94 6.90
N GLY A 87 -0.26 -10.43 8.03
CA GLY A 87 -0.10 -9.80 9.34
C GLY A 87 1.36 -9.67 9.80
N ASP A 88 2.28 -10.45 9.24
CA ASP A 88 3.72 -10.33 9.50
C ASP A 88 4.28 -8.95 9.12
N TYR A 89 3.60 -8.25 8.20
CA TYR A 89 3.96 -6.92 7.72
C TYR A 89 3.18 -5.79 8.40
N GLU A 90 2.46 -6.05 9.50
CA GLU A 90 1.62 -5.07 10.21
C GLU A 90 2.35 -3.76 10.55
N HIS A 91 3.61 -3.85 10.97
CA HIS A 91 4.43 -2.69 11.28
C HIS A 91 4.75 -1.85 10.02
N LEU A 92 5.00 -2.50 8.88
CA LEU A 92 5.25 -1.83 7.60
C LEU A 92 3.95 -1.24 7.03
N ILE A 93 2.82 -1.93 7.17
CA ILE A 93 1.50 -1.40 6.79
C ILE A 93 1.24 -0.11 7.56
N SER A 94 1.46 -0.12 8.88
CA SER A 94 1.26 1.06 9.71
C SER A 94 2.18 2.20 9.30
N SER A 95 3.48 1.93 9.14
CA SER A 95 4.49 2.92 8.73
C SER A 95 4.18 3.54 7.37
N ALA A 96 3.96 2.72 6.34
CA ALA A 96 3.68 3.18 4.98
C ALA A 96 2.35 3.93 4.90
N TYR A 97 1.29 3.41 5.52
CA TYR A 97 0.00 4.07 5.50
C TYR A 97 0.05 5.44 6.19
N ASP A 98 0.70 5.55 7.35
CA ASP A 98 0.80 6.82 8.07
C ASP A 98 1.65 7.83 7.31
N PHE A 99 2.79 7.41 6.75
CA PHE A 99 3.58 8.26 5.87
C PHE A 99 2.75 8.79 4.70
N LEU A 100 2.07 7.91 3.97
CA LEU A 100 1.27 8.28 2.79
C LEU A 100 0.10 9.19 3.16
N LEU A 101 -0.58 8.93 4.28
CA LEU A 101 -1.71 9.73 4.74
C LEU A 101 -1.27 11.14 5.17
N TYR A 102 -0.26 11.24 6.05
CA TYR A 102 0.16 12.53 6.61
C TYR A 102 0.85 13.43 5.59
N ASN A 103 1.46 12.86 4.54
CA ASN A 103 2.03 13.62 3.43
C ASN A 103 1.04 13.85 2.27
N GLY A 104 -0.23 13.43 2.42
CA GLY A 104 -1.29 13.75 1.46
C GLY A 104 -1.26 12.93 0.15
N TYR A 105 -0.60 11.77 0.14
CA TYR A 105 -0.52 10.90 -1.03
C TYR A 105 -1.74 10.00 -1.21
N ILE A 106 -2.49 9.75 -0.14
CA ILE A 106 -3.74 8.99 -0.16
C ILE A 106 -4.84 9.74 0.59
N ASN A 107 -6.09 9.37 0.32
CA ASN A 107 -7.28 9.86 1.02
C ASN A 107 -7.47 11.38 1.02
N PHE A 108 -6.80 12.13 0.13
CA PHE A 108 -7.08 13.54 -0.04
C PHE A 108 -8.45 13.74 -0.71
N GLY A 109 -9.18 14.79 -0.29
CA GLY A 109 -10.47 15.14 -0.88
C GLY A 109 -11.63 14.19 -0.55
N VAL A 110 -11.43 13.21 0.35
CA VAL A 110 -12.46 12.29 0.82
C VAL A 110 -12.46 12.21 2.35
N ALA A 111 -13.63 11.97 2.96
CA ALA A 111 -13.77 11.78 4.40
C ALA A 111 -13.98 10.29 4.72
N PRO A 112 -13.56 9.82 5.91
CA PRO A 112 -13.93 8.49 6.39
C PRO A 112 -15.45 8.32 6.42
N SER A 113 -15.93 7.14 6.03
CA SER A 113 -17.35 6.81 6.17
C SER A 113 -17.73 6.82 7.65
N PHE A 114 -18.76 7.58 8.00
CA PHE A 114 -19.30 7.57 9.34
C PHE A 114 -20.18 6.33 9.50
N VAL A 115 -19.90 5.50 10.51
CA VAL A 115 -20.81 4.43 10.93
C VAL A 115 -21.41 4.90 12.25
N ALA A 116 -22.69 5.30 12.20
CA ALA A 116 -23.47 5.71 13.37
C ALA A 116 -23.95 4.49 14.17
#